data_AF-A0A9X8MGD7-F1
#
_entry.id   AF-A0A9X8MGD7-F1
#
_cell.length_a   1.000
_cell.length_b   1.000
_cell.length_c   1.000
_cell.angle_alpha   90.00
_cell.angle_beta   90.00
_cell.angle_gamma   90.00
#
_symmetry.space_group_name_H-M   'P 1'
#
loop_
_entity.id
_entity.type
_entity.pdbx_description
1 polymer ?
#
loop_
_entity_poly.entity_id
_entity_poly.type
_entity_poly.pdbx_seq_one_letter_code
_entity_poly.pdbx_strand_id
1 'polypeptide(L)'
;MIFGTDIQPHFHEIKDIIKFMTRHSDSIRGLPHGYCIKGPSCKIKNIADPSHCLYCDTYFTTPKHLPYWKAIKSNCESKLARISAMPDHTQQQFQVFKQSLEDNLFAANKIICRLLPDDMTTKRAT
;
A
#
# COMPACT_ATOMS: atom_id res chain seq x y z
N MET A 1 2.15 -18.96 28.86
CA MET A 1 3.27 -19.44 28.02
C MET A 1 4.30 -18.32 28.01
N ILE A 2 5.39 -18.51 28.76
CA ILE A 2 6.46 -17.51 28.95
C ILE A 2 7.35 -17.59 27.70
N PHE A 3 7.53 -16.49 26.97
CA PHE A 3 8.47 -16.44 25.85
C PHE A 3 9.90 -16.53 26.41
N GLY A 4 10.56 -17.66 26.19
CA GLY A 4 11.96 -17.86 26.57
C GLY A 4 12.90 -16.97 25.76
N THR A 5 13.85 -16.36 26.44
CA THR A 5 14.85 -15.42 25.94
C THR A 5 16.11 -16.07 25.36
N ASP A 6 16.08 -17.33 24.90
CA ASP A 6 17.32 -18.12 24.77
C ASP A 6 17.85 -18.41 23.36
N ILE A 7 17.47 -17.66 22.33
CA ILE A 7 18.23 -17.70 21.06
C ILE A 7 18.26 -16.31 20.41
N GLN A 8 19.24 -15.48 20.77
CA GLN A 8 19.66 -14.39 19.88
C GLN A 8 20.56 -15.00 18.79
N PRO A 9 20.13 -15.03 17.51
CA PRO A 9 20.98 -15.52 16.44
C PRO A 9 22.19 -14.59 16.30
N HIS A 10 23.38 -15.14 16.50
CA HIS A 10 24.64 -14.42 16.30
C HIS A 10 25.04 -14.55 14.84
N PHE A 11 25.07 -13.43 14.11
CA PHE A 11 25.44 -13.41 12.70
C PHE A 11 26.90 -12.99 12.55
N HIS A 12 27.70 -13.79 11.86
CA HIS A 12 29.11 -13.47 11.59
C HIS A 12 29.26 -12.53 10.40
N GLU A 13 28.38 -12.62 9.40
CA GLU A 13 28.41 -11.78 8.20
C GLU A 13 27.02 -11.25 7.82
N ILE A 14 26.98 -10.10 7.13
CA ILE A 14 25.73 -9.48 6.63
C ILE A 14 24.93 -10.44 5.75
N LYS A 15 25.61 -11.34 5.02
CA LYS A 15 24.96 -12.37 4.20
C LYS A 15 24.13 -13.35 5.04
N ASP A 16 24.55 -13.66 6.26
CA ASP A 16 23.80 -14.54 7.16
C ASP A 16 22.56 -13.85 7.73
N ILE A 17 22.66 -12.54 7.98
CA ILE A 17 21.51 -11.70 8.34
C ILE A 17 20.49 -11.70 7.20
N ILE A 18 20.92 -11.43 5.97
CA ILE A 18 20.03 -11.40 4.79
C ILE A 18 19.40 -12.78 4.58
N LYS A 19 20.18 -13.86 4.69
CA LYS A 19 19.71 -15.24 4.52
C LYS A 19 18.73 -15.65 5.61
N PHE A 20 18.95 -15.25 6.86
CA PHE A 20 18.03 -15.46 7.97
C PHE A 20 16.73 -14.68 7.77
N MET A 21 16.81 -13.39 7.47
CA MET A 21 15.62 -12.58 7.18
C MET A 21 14.85 -13.12 5.99
N THR A 22 15.52 -13.59 4.93
CA THR A 22 14.89 -14.20 3.75
C THR A 22 14.23 -15.54 4.10
N ARG A 23 14.87 -16.39 4.92
CA ARG A 23 14.27 -17.67 5.38
C ARG A 23 13.08 -17.50 6.32
N HIS A 24 13.01 -16.38 7.03
CA HIS A 24 11.87 -16.02 7.88
C HIS A 24 10.95 -14.96 7.24
N SER A 25 11.20 -14.62 5.96
CA SER A 25 10.46 -13.60 5.20
C SER A 25 9.11 -14.08 4.69
N ASP A 26 8.73 -15.35 4.91
CA ASP A 26 7.37 -15.84 4.65
C ASP A 26 6.30 -14.97 5.34
N SER A 27 6.73 -14.26 6.38
CA SER A 27 5.97 -13.25 7.10
C SER A 27 5.77 -11.96 6.30
N ILE A 28 6.76 -11.47 5.54
CA ILE A 28 6.77 -10.15 4.89
C ILE A 28 6.63 -10.26 3.37
N ARG A 29 5.46 -9.88 2.87
CA ARG A 29 5.16 -9.76 1.45
C ARG A 29 5.47 -8.34 0.95
N GLY A 30 6.43 -8.22 0.03
CA GLY A 30 6.68 -6.99 -0.72
C GLY A 30 5.65 -6.79 -1.84
N LEU A 31 4.98 -5.65 -1.83
CA LEU A 31 3.99 -5.24 -2.82
C LEU A 31 4.44 -3.91 -3.44
N PRO A 32 4.08 -3.62 -4.70
CA PRO A 32 4.44 -2.34 -5.32
C PRO A 32 3.92 -1.12 -4.53
N HIS A 33 2.82 -1.29 -3.79
CA HIS A 33 2.23 -0.24 -2.96
C HIS A 33 2.75 -0.23 -1.50
N GLY A 34 3.41 -1.28 -1.01
CA GLY A 34 3.86 -1.35 0.38
C GLY A 34 4.33 -2.73 0.82
N TYR A 35 4.40 -2.95 2.12
CA TYR A 35 4.77 -4.23 2.72
C TYR A 35 3.62 -4.77 3.58
N CYS A 36 3.41 -6.08 3.55
CA CYS A 36 2.40 -6.75 4.37
C CYS A 36 3.04 -7.86 5.20
N ILE A 37 2.88 -7.81 6.53
CA ILE A 37 3.43 -8.82 7.45
C ILE A 37 2.45 -9.95 7.80
N LYS A 38 1.24 -9.92 7.24
CA LYS A 38 0.23 -10.97 7.43
C LYS A 38 0.58 -12.25 6.66
N GLY A 39 1.51 -12.19 5.70
CA GLY A 39 1.94 -13.34 4.90
C GLY A 39 0.76 -14.13 4.29
N PRO A 40 0.78 -15.48 4.37
CA PRO A 40 -0.30 -16.34 3.87
C PRO A 40 -1.67 -16.12 4.54
N SER A 41 -1.72 -15.50 5.72
CA SER A 41 -2.97 -15.24 6.43
C SER A 41 -3.71 -13.98 5.94
N CYS A 42 -3.14 -13.26 4.98
CA CYS A 42 -3.78 -12.11 4.35
C CYS A 42 -5.06 -12.54 3.60
N LYS A 43 -6.21 -11.98 4.02
CA LYS A 43 -7.51 -12.25 3.39
C LYS A 43 -7.75 -11.42 2.13
N ILE A 44 -6.90 -10.43 1.86
CA ILE A 44 -7.00 -9.57 0.68
C ILE A 44 -6.46 -10.35 -0.52
N LYS A 45 -7.38 -10.84 -1.35
CA LYS A 45 -7.05 -11.65 -2.54
C LYS A 45 -6.68 -10.79 -3.75
N ASN A 46 -7.25 -9.59 -3.84
CA ASN A 46 -6.97 -8.66 -4.94
C ASN A 46 -5.95 -7.61 -4.50
N ILE A 47 -4.67 -7.94 -4.69
CA ILE A 47 -3.55 -7.03 -4.39
C ILE A 47 -3.55 -5.81 -5.31
N ALA A 48 -4.21 -5.88 -6.47
CA ALA A 48 -4.38 -4.75 -7.37
C ALA A 48 -5.42 -3.73 -6.85
N ASP A 49 -6.17 -4.07 -5.80
CA ASP A 49 -7.08 -3.17 -5.08
C ASP A 49 -6.49 -2.83 -3.68
N PRO A 50 -5.51 -1.91 -3.62
CA PRO A 50 -4.80 -1.58 -2.39
C PRO A 50 -5.63 -0.81 -1.36
N SER A 51 -6.86 -0.38 -1.68
CA SER A 51 -7.76 0.31 -0.75
C SER A 51 -7.97 -0.49 0.55
N HIS A 52 -8.14 -1.80 0.43
CA HIS A 52 -8.31 -2.74 1.55
C HIS A 52 -7.07 -2.83 2.46
N CYS A 53 -5.89 -2.43 1.98
CA CYS A 53 -4.66 -2.44 2.78
C CYS A 53 -4.54 -1.21 3.68
N LEU A 54 -5.27 -0.11 3.40
CA LEU A 54 -5.10 1.18 4.06
C LEU A 54 -5.23 1.13 5.60
N TYR A 55 -6.10 0.25 6.08
CA TYR A 55 -6.42 0.07 7.51
C TYR A 55 -5.99 -1.29 8.05
N CYS A 56 -5.21 -2.04 7.27
CA CYS A 56 -4.67 -3.31 7.75
C CYS A 56 -3.52 -3.02 8.73
N ASP A 57 -3.68 -3.48 9.97
CA ASP A 57 -2.71 -3.40 11.09
C ASP A 57 -1.30 -3.92 10.74
N THR A 58 -1.23 -4.85 9.80
CA THR A 58 -0.01 -5.53 9.35
C THR A 58 0.52 -4.96 8.04
N TYR A 59 -0.06 -3.86 7.54
CA TYR A 59 0.38 -3.20 6.33
C TYR A 59 1.11 -1.90 6.65
N PHE A 60 2.25 -1.69 6.00
CA PHE A 60 3.00 -0.45 6.12
C PHE A 60 3.56 -0.01 4.77
N THR A 61 3.78 1.29 4.64
CA THR A 61 4.33 1.91 3.44
C THR A 61 5.48 2.84 3.82
N THR A 62 6.29 3.18 2.82
CA THR A 62 7.49 4.00 2.96
C THR A 62 7.56 4.93 1.75
N PRO A 63 8.36 6.01 1.80
CA PRO A 63 8.52 6.92 0.66
C PRO A 63 8.91 6.23 -0.66
N LYS A 64 9.55 5.05 -0.60
CA LYS A 64 9.92 4.27 -1.80
C LYS A 64 8.71 3.83 -2.64
N HIS A 65 7.52 3.70 -2.04
CA HIS A 65 6.30 3.30 -2.75
C HIS A 65 5.52 4.50 -3.32
N LEU A 66 5.96 5.73 -3.05
CA LEU A 66 5.26 6.94 -3.49
C LEU A 66 5.02 7.00 -5.01
N PRO A 67 5.98 6.62 -5.89
CA PRO A 67 5.73 6.60 -7.33
C PRO A 67 4.56 5.70 -7.73
N TYR A 68 4.42 4.54 -7.07
CA TYR A 68 3.34 3.61 -7.34
C TYR A 68 1.99 4.16 -6.88
N TRP A 69 1.93 4.79 -5.70
CA TRP A 69 0.71 5.45 -5.23
C TRP A 69 0.27 6.62 -6.12
N LYS A 70 1.22 7.39 -6.67
CA LYS A 70 0.92 8.43 -7.67
C LYS A 70 0.34 7.82 -8.95
N ALA A 71 0.87 6.68 -9.40
CA ALA A 71 0.33 5.97 -10.57
C ALA A 71 -1.10 5.45 -10.33
N ILE A 72 -1.38 4.87 -9.14
CA ILE A 72 -2.74 4.46 -8.75
C ILE A 72 -3.69 5.65 -8.82
N LYS A 73 -3.32 6.79 -8.20
CA LYS A 73 -4.12 8.02 -8.22
C LYS A 73 -4.46 8.44 -9.65
N SER A 74 -3.44 8.61 -10.50
CA SER A 74 -3.63 9.07 -11.88
C SER A 74 -4.50 8.11 -12.71
N ASN A 75 -4.32 6.80 -12.54
CA ASN A 75 -5.15 5.79 -13.21
C ASN A 75 -6.61 5.83 -12.73
N CYS A 76 -6.86 6.01 -11.43
CA CYS A 76 -8.21 6.10 -10.89
C CYS A 76 -8.91 7.37 -11.38
N GLU A 77 -8.26 8.53 -11.29
CA GLU A 77 -8.78 9.81 -11.79
C GLU A 77 -9.14 9.72 -13.29
N SER A 78 -8.23 9.16 -14.10
CA SER A 78 -8.45 9.00 -15.54
C SER A 78 -9.64 8.08 -15.86
N LYS A 79 -9.80 6.98 -15.12
CA LYS A 79 -10.92 6.04 -15.33
C LYS A 79 -12.25 6.60 -14.85
N LEU A 80 -12.25 7.30 -13.71
CA LEU A 80 -13.46 7.97 -13.19
C LEU A 80 -13.93 9.08 -14.11
N ALA A 81 -13.00 9.88 -14.65
CA ALA A 81 -13.32 10.90 -15.66
C ALA A 81 -13.95 10.27 -16.92
N ARG A 82 -13.39 9.15 -17.39
CA ARG A 82 -13.95 8.40 -18.53
C ARG A 82 -15.35 7.88 -18.25
N ILE A 83 -15.60 7.28 -17.09
CA ILE A 83 -16.94 6.80 -16.72
C ILE A 83 -17.92 7.98 -16.66
N SER A 84 -17.53 9.10 -16.04
CA SER A 84 -18.40 10.28 -15.89
C SER A 84 -18.77 10.95 -17.22
N ALA A 85 -17.99 10.74 -18.27
CA ALA A 85 -18.27 11.24 -19.62
C ALA A 85 -19.20 10.33 -20.45
N MET A 86 -19.54 9.13 -19.94
CA MET A 86 -20.45 8.20 -20.63
C MET A 86 -21.91 8.58 -20.41
N PRO A 87 -22.85 8.12 -21.27
CA PRO A 87 -24.28 8.26 -21.01
C PRO A 87 -24.70 7.54 -19.70
N ASP A 88 -25.71 8.07 -19.00
CA ASP A 88 -26.14 7.58 -17.68
C ASP A 88 -26.41 6.07 -17.64
N HIS A 89 -27.10 5.54 -18.65
CA HIS A 89 -27.40 4.11 -18.74
C HIS A 89 -26.12 3.26 -18.83
N THR A 90 -25.08 3.77 -19.48
CA THR A 90 -23.76 3.12 -19.56
C THR A 90 -23.04 3.27 -18.22
N GLN A 91 -23.07 4.45 -17.58
CA GLN A 91 -22.46 4.65 -16.26
C GLN A 91 -22.99 3.66 -15.21
N GLN A 92 -24.30 3.38 -15.23
CA GLN A 92 -24.93 2.41 -14.33
C GLN A 92 -24.34 0.99 -14.45
N GLN A 93 -23.84 0.61 -15.63
CA GLN A 93 -23.20 -0.69 -15.83
C GLN A 93 -21.82 -0.79 -15.15
N PHE A 94 -21.19 0.34 -14.84
CA PHE A 94 -19.86 0.40 -14.24
C PHE A 94 -19.87 0.72 -12.74
N GLN A 95 -21.02 0.74 -12.07
CA GLN A 95 -21.13 1.22 -10.68
C GLN A 95 -20.18 0.51 -9.70
N VAL A 96 -20.05 -0.81 -9.79
CA VAL A 96 -19.12 -1.58 -8.92
C VAL A 96 -17.66 -1.21 -9.18
N PHE A 97 -17.30 -1.02 -10.45
CA PHE A 97 -15.96 -0.57 -10.83
C PHE A 97 -15.69 0.86 -10.38
N LYS A 98 -16.69 1.74 -10.52
CA LYS A 98 -16.64 3.12 -10.04
C LYS A 98 -16.35 3.17 -8.55
N GLN A 99 -17.06 2.40 -7.74
CA GLN A 99 -16.83 2.33 -6.29
C GLN A 99 -15.39 1.90 -5.97
N SER A 100 -14.89 0.82 -6.58
CA SER A 100 -13.51 0.36 -6.34
C SER A 100 -12.48 1.41 -6.77
N LEU A 101 -12.72 2.17 -7.85
CA LEU A 101 -11.85 3.26 -8.27
C LEU A 101 -11.87 4.43 -7.26
N GLU A 102 -13.03 4.77 -6.71
CA GLU A 102 -13.18 5.81 -5.69
C GLU A 102 -12.47 5.42 -4.38
N ASP A 103 -12.62 4.18 -3.95
CA ASP A 103 -11.96 3.64 -2.75
C ASP A 103 -10.42 3.65 -2.91
N ASN A 104 -9.93 3.26 -4.09
CA ASN A 104 -8.51 3.30 -4.41
C ASN A 104 -7.97 4.73 -4.53
N LEU A 105 -8.75 5.65 -5.10
CA LEU A 105 -8.38 7.06 -5.17
C LEU A 105 -8.30 7.67 -3.78
N PHE A 106 -9.26 7.37 -2.90
CA PHE A 106 -9.23 7.79 -1.50
C PHE A 106 -7.98 7.26 -0.78
N ALA A 107 -7.69 5.96 -0.91
CA ALA A 107 -6.51 5.37 -0.30
C ALA A 107 -5.21 5.98 -0.83
N ALA A 108 -5.12 6.21 -2.14
CA ALA A 108 -3.95 6.83 -2.75
C ALA A 108 -3.72 8.25 -2.23
N ASN A 109 -4.77 9.07 -2.14
CA ASN A 109 -4.65 10.41 -1.57
C ASN A 109 -4.19 10.36 -0.10
N LYS A 110 -4.76 9.49 0.72
CA LYS A 110 -4.35 9.34 2.13
C LYS A 110 -2.88 8.94 2.26
N ILE A 111 -2.43 7.96 1.48
CA ILE A 111 -1.05 7.48 1.55
C ILE A 111 -0.07 8.52 1.01
N ILE A 112 -0.38 9.16 -0.12
CA ILE A 112 0.47 10.23 -0.65
C ILE A 112 0.63 11.36 0.37
N CYS A 113 -0.46 11.83 0.99
CA CYS A 113 -0.39 12.84 2.04
C CYS A 113 0.48 12.42 3.23
N ARG A 114 0.41 11.14 3.65
CA ARG A 114 1.25 10.60 4.75
C ARG A 114 2.72 10.48 4.38
N LEU A 115 3.04 10.27 3.10
CA LEU A 115 4.39 9.99 2.62
C LEU A 115 5.14 11.25 2.13
N LEU A 116 4.43 12.34 1.86
CA LEU A 116 5.05 13.61 1.54
C LEU A 116 5.65 14.22 2.84
N PRO A 117 6.90 14.69 2.81
CA PRO A 117 7.50 15.36 3.97
C PRO A 117 6.77 16.69 4.28
N ASP A 118 6.71 17.07 5.56
CA ASP A 118 6.05 18.29 6.05
C ASP A 118 6.65 19.62 5.53
N ASP A 119 7.79 19.59 4.82
CA ASP A 119 8.56 20.78 4.42
C ASP A 119 8.05 21.48 3.14
N MET A 120 6.74 21.64 3.00
CA MET A 120 6.12 22.49 1.97
C MET A 120 5.00 23.39 2.51
N THR A 121 4.72 23.37 3.82
CA THR A 121 3.65 24.19 4.44
C THR A 121 4.15 25.40 5.24
N THR A 122 5.47 25.62 5.37
CA THR A 122 6.00 26.73 6.20
C THR A 122 7.15 27.50 5.54
N LYS A 123 7.05 27.88 4.26
CA LYS A 123 7.93 28.90 3.65
C LYS A 123 7.23 29.76 2.59
N ARG A 124 6.15 30.44 2.97
CA ARG A 124 5.65 31.68 2.31
C ARG A 124 4.91 32.55 3.34
N ALA A 125 5.64 33.00 4.36
CA ALA A 125 5.21 34.07 5.23
C ALA A 125 6.46 34.75 5.82
N THR A 126 7.16 35.49 4.97
CA THR A 126 8.05 36.61 5.32
C THR A 126 8.21 37.46 4.07
#